data_AF-A0A529NRH0-F1
#
_entry.id   AF-A0A529NRH0-F1
#
_cell.length_a   1.000
_cell.length_b   1.000
_cell.length_c   1.000
_cell.angle_alpha   90.00
_cell.angle_beta   90.00
_cell.angle_gamma   90.00
#
_symmetry.space_group_name_H-M   'P 1'
#
loop_
_entity.id
_entity.type
_entity.pdbx_description
1 polymer ?
#
loop_
_entity_poly.entity_id
_entity_poly.type
_entity_poly.pdbx_seq_one_letter_code
_entity_poly.pdbx_strand_id
1 'polypeptide(L)'
;LPPAIELLDSKGRHLDTAPPNGGGVFNGGPHPNTGRPFVCMRGAREYHVHSSHTTDLWDNYRGVSGMDLGGIVLQLWRAWKRSVG
;
A
#
# COMPACT_ATOMS: atom_id res chain seq x y z
N LEU A 1 3.57 -10.78 9.99
CA LEU A 1 2.78 -9.64 9.46
C LEU A 1 3.49 -9.10 8.23
N PRO A 2 2.75 -8.59 7.22
CA PRO A 2 3.33 -7.91 6.07
C PRO A 2 4.04 -6.60 6.49
N PRO A 3 4.92 -6.04 5.63
CA PRO A 3 5.51 -4.72 5.86
C PRO A 3 4.43 -3.63 5.90
N ALA A 4 4.63 -2.63 6.76
CA ALA A 4 3.87 -1.38 6.69
C ALA A 4 4.49 -0.49 5.61
N ILE A 5 3.65 0.27 4.90
CA ILE A 5 4.11 1.21 3.89
C ILE A 5 3.51 2.57 4.18
N GLU A 6 4.38 3.57 4.30
CA GLU A 6 3.99 4.94 4.60
C GLU A 6 4.18 5.82 3.36
N LEU A 7 3.16 6.63 3.07
CA LEU A 7 3.24 7.62 2.01
C LEU A 7 3.76 8.93 2.61
N LEU A 8 4.97 9.32 2.22
CA LEU A 8 5.68 10.47 2.75
C LEU A 8 6.05 11.47 1.63
N ASP A 9 6.18 12.75 1.98
CA ASP A 9 6.80 13.77 1.15
C ASP A 9 8.33 13.69 1.21
N SER A 10 9.02 14.52 0.43
CA SER A 10 10.49 14.58 0.40
C SER A 10 11.14 15.03 1.72
N LYS A 11 10.35 15.55 2.67
CA LYS A 11 10.78 15.93 4.01
C LYS A 11 10.44 14.85 5.05
N GLY A 12 9.89 13.71 4.64
CA GLY A 12 9.48 12.63 5.52
C GLY A 12 8.16 12.87 6.25
N ARG A 13 7.36 13.87 5.84
CA ARG A 13 6.03 14.11 6.43
C ARG A 13 5.00 13.25 5.72
N HIS A 14 4.01 12.73 6.45
CA HIS A 14 2.92 11.98 5.85
C HIS A 14 2.16 12.82 4.82
N LEU A 15 1.77 12.17 3.73
CA LEU A 15 0.87 12.78 2.76
C LEU A 15 -0.56 12.80 3.31
N ASP A 16 -1.22 13.93 3.14
CA ASP A 16 -2.65 14.10 3.46
C ASP A 16 -3.55 13.69 2.27
N THR A 17 -2.95 13.55 1.08
CA THR A 17 -3.63 13.11 -0.15
C THR A 17 -2.83 12.00 -0.83
N ALA A 18 -3.54 11.00 -1.36
CA ALA A 18 -2.93 9.97 -2.18
C ALA A 18 -2.46 10.55 -3.54
N PRO A 19 -1.46 9.93 -4.18
CA PRO A 19 -1.07 10.27 -5.55
C PRO A 19 -2.27 10.23 -6.51
N PRO A 20 -2.37 11.20 -7.44
CA PRO A 20 -3.40 11.19 -8.48
C PRO A 20 -3.23 9.96 -9.38
N ASN A 21 -4.31 9.48 -10.00
CA ASN A 21 -4.27 8.27 -10.85
C ASN A 21 -3.68 7.05 -10.12
N GLY A 22 -3.88 6.97 -8.80
CA GLY A 22 -3.35 5.91 -7.93
C GLY A 22 -3.88 4.50 -8.21
N GLY A 23 -4.89 4.39 -9.09
CA GLY A 23 -5.61 3.15 -9.37
C GLY A 23 -6.15 2.51 -8.09
N GLY A 24 -6.19 1.18 -8.05
CA GLY A 24 -6.53 0.42 -6.84
C GLY A 24 -5.38 0.30 -5.81
N VAL A 25 -4.22 0.92 -6.05
CA VAL A 25 -3.03 0.75 -5.19
C VAL A 25 -2.94 1.82 -4.11
N PHE A 26 -3.20 3.09 -4.44
CA PHE A 26 -3.16 4.18 -3.47
C PHE A 26 -4.58 4.65 -3.15
N ASN A 27 -5.00 4.44 -1.91
CA ASN A 27 -6.32 4.87 -1.44
C ASN A 27 -6.20 6.23 -0.76
N GLY A 28 -6.96 7.21 -1.26
CA GLY A 28 -7.00 8.58 -0.71
C GLY A 28 -7.87 8.74 0.53
N GLY A 29 -8.71 7.76 0.85
CA GLY A 29 -9.52 7.76 2.06
C GLY A 29 -8.68 7.45 3.31
N PRO A 30 -9.15 7.86 4.50
CA PRO A 30 -8.45 7.59 5.75
C PRO A 30 -8.52 6.10 6.09
N HIS A 31 -7.36 5.47 6.28
CA HIS A 31 -7.31 4.11 6.80
C HIS A 31 -7.84 4.06 8.25
N PRO A 32 -8.67 3.08 8.65
CA PRO A 32 -9.28 3.03 9.99
C PRO A 32 -8.28 3.12 11.16
N ASN A 33 -7.08 2.57 10.98
CA ASN A 33 -6.07 2.54 12.05
C ASN A 33 -5.15 3.77 12.08
N THR A 34 -4.97 4.48 10.96
CA THR A 34 -3.97 5.56 10.85
C THR A 34 -4.58 6.93 10.55
N GLY A 35 -5.83 6.98 10.07
CA GLY A 35 -6.51 8.21 9.67
C GLY A 35 -5.94 8.86 8.42
N ARG A 36 -5.11 8.17 7.64
CA ARG A 36 -4.33 8.72 6.53
C ARG A 36 -4.53 7.94 5.23
N PRO A 37 -4.22 8.54 4.07
CA PRO A 37 -4.04 7.80 2.82
C PRO A 37 -3.05 6.64 2.98
N PHE A 38 -3.28 5.55 2.26
CA PHE A 38 -2.55 4.31 2.45
C PHE A 38 -2.40 3.50 1.16
N VAL A 39 -1.50 2.51 1.19
CA VAL A 39 -1.38 1.53 0.12
C VAL A 39 -2.42 0.42 0.33
N CYS A 40 -3.39 0.34 -0.57
CA CYS A 40 -4.43 -0.67 -0.63
C CYS A 40 -4.07 -1.78 -1.63
N MET A 41 -2.89 -2.38 -1.45
CA MET A 41 -2.38 -3.47 -2.30
C MET A 41 -1.96 -4.66 -1.42
N ARG A 42 -2.20 -5.89 -1.90
CA ARG A 42 -1.68 -7.11 -1.25
C ARG A 42 -0.20 -6.96 -0.92
N GLY A 43 0.20 -7.45 0.25
CA GLY A 43 1.57 -7.31 0.75
C GLY A 43 1.81 -6.02 1.54
N ALA A 44 0.90 -5.04 1.48
CA ALA A 44 0.87 -3.93 2.42
C ALA A 44 0.09 -4.31 3.69
N ARG A 45 0.59 -3.94 4.86
CA ARG A 45 -0.12 -4.18 6.13
C ARG A 45 -1.48 -3.54 6.16
N GLU A 46 -1.58 -2.30 5.72
CA GLU A 46 -2.79 -1.49 5.72
C GLU A 46 -3.87 -2.15 4.84
N TYR A 47 -3.49 -2.76 3.71
CA TYR A 47 -4.42 -3.58 2.92
C TYR A 47 -5.03 -4.73 3.75
N HIS A 48 -4.19 -5.54 4.41
CA HIS A 48 -4.63 -6.75 5.11
C HIS A 48 -5.44 -6.48 6.40
N VAL A 49 -5.45 -5.24 6.89
CA VAL A 49 -6.26 -4.83 8.06
C VAL A 49 -7.39 -3.87 7.69
N HIS A 50 -7.52 -3.51 6.41
CA HIS A 50 -8.62 -2.71 5.91
C HIS A 50 -9.91 -3.55 5.85
N SER A 51 -11.05 -2.96 6.23
CA SER A 51 -12.32 -3.67 6.39
C SER A 51 -12.78 -4.40 5.11
N SER A 52 -12.42 -3.90 3.94
CA SER A 52 -12.73 -4.52 2.64
C SER A 52 -11.92 -5.79 2.31
N HIS A 53 -10.87 -6.09 3.08
CA HIS A 53 -9.89 -7.13 2.76
C HIS A 53 -9.55 -8.03 3.96
N THR A 54 -10.39 -8.06 5.00
CA THR A 54 -10.15 -8.85 6.22
C THR A 54 -10.10 -10.36 5.97
N THR A 55 -10.67 -10.83 4.85
CA THR A 55 -10.61 -12.24 4.42
C THR A 55 -9.34 -12.57 3.64
N ASP A 56 -8.61 -11.57 3.16
CA ASP A 56 -7.37 -11.75 2.41
C ASP A 56 -6.21 -11.93 3.39
N LEU A 57 -6.11 -13.08 4.05
CA LEU A 57 -5.07 -13.31 5.07
C LEU A 57 -3.66 -13.26 4.47
N TRP A 58 -2.73 -12.60 5.17
CA TRP A 58 -1.32 -12.50 4.73
C TRP A 58 -0.67 -13.86 4.49
N ASP A 59 -1.02 -14.87 5.28
CA ASP A 59 -0.43 -16.20 5.18
C ASP A 59 -0.76 -16.91 3.85
N ASN A 60 -1.80 -16.46 3.13
CA ASN A 60 -2.10 -16.94 1.78
C ASN A 60 -1.11 -16.40 0.72
N TYR A 61 -0.39 -15.32 1.04
CA TYR A 61 0.49 -14.62 0.11
C TYR A 61 1.97 -14.67 0.51
N ARG A 62 2.27 -14.90 1.79
CA ARG A 62 3.64 -15.02 2.28
C ARG A 62 4.33 -16.22 1.61
N GLY A 63 5.42 -15.96 0.90
CA GLY A 63 6.16 -17.00 0.16
C GLY A 63 5.71 -17.20 -1.28
N VAL A 64 4.67 -16.50 -1.74
CA VAL A 64 4.33 -16.42 -3.17
C VAL A 64 5.36 -15.52 -3.87
N SER A 65 5.79 -15.93 -5.07
CA SER A 65 6.73 -15.14 -5.89
C SER A 65 6.21 -13.71 -6.10
N GLY A 66 7.07 -12.71 -5.88
CA GLY A 66 6.73 -11.30 -5.98
C GLY A 66 6.05 -10.68 -4.74
N MET A 67 5.79 -11.48 -3.71
CA MET A 67 5.30 -11.03 -2.39
C MET A 67 6.42 -10.95 -1.34
N ASP A 68 7.68 -11.06 -1.77
CA ASP A 68 8.84 -10.68 -0.98
C ASP A 68 9.03 -9.15 -0.98
N LEU A 69 9.95 -8.65 -0.16
CA LEU A 69 10.17 -7.20 -0.03
C LEU A 69 10.54 -6.57 -1.38
N GLY A 70 11.41 -7.23 -2.15
CA GLY A 70 11.83 -6.74 -3.48
C GLY A 70 10.65 -6.67 -4.47
N GLY A 71 9.81 -7.70 -4.51
CA GLY A 71 8.63 -7.74 -5.35
C GLY A 71 7.60 -6.69 -4.96
N ILE A 72 7.32 -6.51 -3.67
CA ILE A 72 6.41 -5.47 -3.16
C ILE A 72 6.90 -4.07 -3.56
N VAL A 73 8.21 -3.78 -3.36
CA VAL A 73 8.80 -2.49 -3.74
C VAL A 73 8.73 -2.27 -5.26
N LEU A 74 8.99 -3.30 -6.06
CA LEU A 74 8.89 -3.20 -7.52
C LEU A 74 7.45 -2.92 -8.00
N GLN A 75 6.46 -3.57 -7.38
CA GLN A 75 5.04 -3.32 -7.67
C GLN A 75 4.65 -1.88 -7.33
N LEU A 76 5.07 -1.39 -6.16
CA LEU A 76 4.86 0.00 -5.73
C LEU A 76 5.50 1.00 -6.69
N TRP A 77 6.76 0.78 -7.08
CA TRP A 77 7.46 1.65 -8.02
C TRP A 77 6.74 1.73 -9.36
N ARG A 78 6.28 0.59 -9.89
CA ARG A 78 5.50 0.55 -11.13
C ARG A 78 4.16 1.28 -11.00
N ALA A 79 3.48 1.14 -9.87
CA ALA A 79 2.24 1.86 -9.60
C ALA A 79 2.50 3.37 -9.53
N TRP A 80 3.48 3.79 -8.74
CA TRP A 80 3.88 5.18 -8.59
C TRP A 80 4.22 5.83 -9.94
N LYS A 81 5.04 5.15 -10.76
CA LYS A 81 5.40 5.64 -12.10
C LYS A 81 4.20 5.86 -13.00
N ARG A 82 3.14 5.06 -12.89
CA ARG A 82 1.89 5.27 -13.67
C ARG A 82 1.03 6.39 -13.11
N SER A 83 1.14 6.66 -11.82
CA SER A 83 0.29 7.64 -11.13
C SER A 83 0.80 9.08 -11.31
N VAL A 84 2.12 9.27 -11.27
CA VAL A 84 2.74 10.61 -11.28
C VAL A 84 3.85 10.81 -12.33
N GLY A 85 4.16 9.77 -13.13
CA GLY A 85 5.11 9.86 -14.24
C GLY A 85 4.40 10.08 -15.57
#